data_AF-A0A0F9GDP4-F1
#
_entry.id   AF-A0A0F9GDP4-F1
#
_cell.length_a   1.000
_cell.length_b   1.000
_cell.length_c   1.000
_cell.angle_alpha   90.00
_cell.angle_beta   90.00
_cell.angle_gamma   90.00
#
_symmetry.space_group_name_H-M   'P 1'
#
loop_
_entity.id
_entity.type
_entity.pdbx_description
1 polymer ?
#
loop_
_entity_poly.entity_id
_entity_poly.type
_entity_poly.pdbx_seq_one_letter_code
_entity_poly.pdbx_strand_id
1 'polypeptide(L)'
;MGLDASKIKVGPGRFYIDVSVPASGVALELTAGVPADGTELGLTDGEAVFTYEVEYFEVMADQVLSPVATFAQAERARLEFTMKEFSFANVMAYLQQAVDQGEGQLITFGSNNITVCARSIALVSEIPNCVGATLYTTVMLYSAYQSEPAAMRFTRTGETLMKCTWVGISDPTRDDGDQLGQLVVEQGASGT
;
A
#
# COMPACT_ATOMS: atom_id res chain seq x y z
N MET A 1 -7.38 -22.10 23.93
CA MET A 1 -7.94 -22.21 22.57
C MET A 1 -6.76 -22.07 21.61
N GLY A 2 -6.40 -23.14 20.90
CA GLY A 2 -5.31 -23.06 19.92
C GLY A 2 -5.75 -22.22 18.73
N LEU A 3 -4.97 -21.20 18.38
CA LEU A 3 -5.16 -20.44 17.14
C LEU A 3 -4.93 -21.41 15.97
N ASP A 4 -6.00 -21.70 15.24
CA ASP A 4 -5.95 -22.55 14.06
C ASP A 4 -5.53 -21.70 12.85
N ALA A 5 -4.25 -21.82 12.47
CA ALA A 5 -3.66 -21.09 11.35
C ALA A 5 -4.37 -21.35 10.01
N SER A 6 -5.15 -22.44 9.88
CA SER A 6 -5.91 -22.72 8.65
C SER A 6 -7.15 -21.84 8.47
N LYS A 7 -7.61 -21.17 9.54
CA LYS A 7 -8.80 -20.30 9.56
C LYS A 7 -8.49 -18.82 9.37
N ILE A 8 -7.25 -18.40 9.63
CA ILE A 8 -6.82 -17.02 9.43
C ILE A 8 -6.15 -16.95 8.05
N LYS A 9 -6.97 -16.75 7.02
CA LYS A 9 -6.47 -16.48 5.67
C LYS A 9 -6.82 -15.04 5.35
N VAL A 10 -5.80 -14.21 5.14
CA VAL A 10 -5.99 -12.88 4.55
C VAL A 10 -6.07 -13.11 3.04
N GLY A 11 -7.22 -12.81 2.44
CA GLY A 11 -7.46 -13.05 1.03
C GLY A 11 -6.78 -12.01 0.11
N PRO A 12 -6.98 -12.11 -1.22
CA PRO A 12 -6.65 -11.01 -2.11
C PRO A 12 -7.37 -9.73 -1.65
N GLY A 13 -6.66 -8.60 -1.67
CA GLY A 13 -7.16 -7.32 -1.24
C GLY A 13 -7.70 -6.47 -2.39
N ARG A 14 -8.50 -5.47 -2.03
CA ARG A 14 -8.90 -4.34 -2.88
C ARG A 14 -7.91 -3.22 -2.69
N PHE A 15 -7.43 -2.65 -3.78
CA PHE A 15 -6.48 -1.54 -3.76
C PHE A 15 -7.19 -0.22 -4.02
N TYR A 16 -6.95 0.76 -3.16
CA TYR A 16 -7.49 2.11 -3.21
C TYR A 16 -6.36 3.14 -3.27
N ILE A 17 -6.56 4.20 -4.05
CA ILE A 17 -5.67 5.35 -4.15
C ILE A 17 -6.39 6.63 -3.74
N ASP A 18 -5.62 7.63 -3.32
CA ASP A 18 -6.10 8.95 -2.93
C ASP A 18 -7.15 8.89 -1.79
N VAL A 19 -6.97 7.91 -0.90
CA VAL A 19 -7.77 7.74 0.32
C VAL A 19 -7.40 8.84 1.31
N SER A 20 -8.40 9.41 1.98
CA SER A 20 -8.18 10.42 3.01
C SER A 20 -7.30 9.88 4.13
N VAL A 21 -6.17 10.52 4.39
CA VAL A 21 -5.28 10.16 5.50
C VAL A 21 -5.97 10.51 6.83
N PRO A 22 -6.19 9.55 7.75
CA PRO A 22 -6.84 9.84 9.02
C PRO A 22 -5.94 10.66 9.93
N ALA A 23 -6.55 11.29 10.94
CA ALA A 23 -5.81 12.02 11.97
C ALA A 23 -4.83 11.10 12.73
N SER A 24 -3.80 11.68 13.37
CA SER A 24 -2.79 10.87 14.04
C SER A 24 -3.39 10.02 15.16
N GLY A 25 -3.00 8.75 15.20
CA GLY A 25 -3.52 7.75 16.14
C GLY A 25 -4.97 7.32 15.89
N VAL A 26 -5.60 7.75 14.79
CA VAL A 26 -6.95 7.33 14.39
C VAL A 26 -6.85 6.35 13.24
N ALA A 27 -7.53 5.21 13.39
CA ALA A 27 -7.58 4.18 12.37
C ALA A 27 -8.40 4.64 11.14
N LEU A 28 -8.08 4.09 9.95
CA LEU A 28 -8.85 4.37 8.75
C LEU A 28 -10.23 3.72 8.84
N GLU A 29 -11.28 4.52 8.89
CA GLU A 29 -12.66 4.02 8.96
C GLU A 29 -13.07 3.28 7.67
N LEU A 30 -13.59 2.07 7.84
CA LEU A 30 -14.11 1.24 6.75
C LEU A 30 -15.61 0.95 6.94
N THR A 31 -16.39 1.19 5.90
CA THR A 31 -17.79 0.73 5.82
C THR A 31 -17.83 -0.53 4.97
N ALA A 32 -18.02 -1.70 5.60
CA ALA A 32 -18.05 -3.01 4.92
C ALA A 32 -16.82 -3.27 4.01
N GLY A 33 -15.63 -2.86 4.44
CA GLY A 33 -14.37 -3.07 3.69
C GLY A 33 -14.09 -2.02 2.60
N VAL A 34 -14.84 -0.91 2.60
CA VAL A 34 -14.65 0.22 1.69
C VAL A 34 -14.31 1.46 2.51
N PRO A 35 -13.18 2.15 2.24
CA PRO A 35 -12.88 3.45 2.82
C PRO A 35 -13.95 4.49 2.47
N ALA A 36 -14.13 5.52 3.30
CA ALA A 36 -15.11 6.58 3.07
C ALA A 36 -14.85 7.34 1.75
N ASP A 37 -13.58 7.54 1.39
CA ASP A 37 -13.12 8.24 0.21
C ASP A 37 -11.99 7.46 -0.50
N GLY A 38 -11.72 7.81 -1.76
CA GLY A 38 -10.66 7.21 -2.58
C GLY A 38 -11.20 6.50 -3.81
N THR A 39 -10.31 6.18 -4.74
CA THR A 39 -10.66 5.45 -5.98
C THR A 39 -10.20 4.01 -5.87
N GLU A 40 -11.13 3.06 -6.00
CA GLU A 40 -10.80 1.64 -6.12
C GLU A 40 -10.17 1.37 -7.49
N LEU A 41 -8.95 0.84 -7.50
CA LEU A 41 -8.19 0.54 -8.72
C LEU A 41 -8.23 -0.95 -9.09
N GLY A 42 -8.86 -1.76 -8.24
CA GLY A 42 -9.17 -3.15 -8.52
C GLY A 42 -8.69 -4.13 -7.46
N LEU A 43 -8.81 -5.40 -7.82
CA LEU A 43 -8.43 -6.54 -6.99
C LEU A 43 -6.98 -6.95 -7.25
N THR A 44 -6.26 -7.26 -6.17
CA THR A 44 -4.93 -7.85 -6.27
C THR A 44 -5.03 -9.31 -6.71
N ASP A 45 -4.18 -9.71 -7.65
CA ASP A 45 -3.99 -11.11 -8.02
C ASP A 45 -2.85 -11.72 -7.22
N GLY A 46 -3.17 -12.78 -6.50
CA GLY A 46 -2.21 -13.49 -5.66
C GLY A 46 -1.88 -12.73 -4.37
N GLU A 47 -0.61 -12.78 -3.99
CA GLU A 47 -0.11 -12.22 -2.74
C GLU A 47 0.17 -10.72 -2.88
N ALA A 48 -0.30 -9.95 -1.90
CA ALA A 48 0.13 -8.59 -1.68
C ALA A 48 1.07 -8.57 -0.48
N VAL A 49 2.28 -8.06 -0.68
CA VAL A 49 3.36 -8.08 0.31
C VAL A 49 3.53 -6.67 0.86
N PHE A 50 3.31 -6.52 2.16
CA PHE A 50 3.71 -5.34 2.90
C PHE A 50 5.02 -5.62 3.64
N THR A 51 6.00 -4.76 3.43
CA THR A 51 7.34 -4.87 4.02
C THR A 51 7.63 -3.61 4.82
N TYR A 52 7.96 -3.80 6.11
CA TYR A 52 8.45 -2.74 6.99
C TYR A 52 9.90 -3.05 7.37
N GLU A 53 10.82 -2.17 7.00
CA GLU A 53 12.26 -2.31 7.21
C GLU A 53 12.78 -1.14 8.04
N VAL A 54 13.60 -1.45 9.04
CA VAL A 54 14.37 -0.47 9.80
C VAL A 54 15.85 -0.69 9.48
N GLU A 55 16.48 0.32 8.90
CA GLU A 55 17.92 0.34 8.61
C GLU A 55 18.66 0.71 9.89
N TYR A 56 19.59 -0.15 10.32
CA TYR A 56 20.39 0.06 11.52
C TYR A 56 21.84 0.38 11.17
N PHE A 57 22.38 1.44 11.77
CA PHE A 57 23.79 1.77 11.74
C PHE A 57 24.49 1.18 12.97
N GLU A 58 25.45 0.30 12.74
CA GLU A 58 26.20 -0.36 13.80
C GLU A 58 27.60 0.25 13.98
N VAL A 59 27.94 0.62 15.21
CA VAL A 59 29.28 1.08 15.59
C VAL A 59 30.09 -0.11 16.11
N MET A 60 31.12 -0.49 15.34
CA MET A 60 32.06 -1.55 15.72
C MET A 60 33.26 -0.95 16.48
N ALA A 61 33.75 -1.68 17.48
CA ALA A 61 35.01 -1.35 18.16
C ALA A 61 36.08 -2.39 17.84
N ASP A 62 37.31 -1.92 17.63
CA ASP A 62 38.44 -2.70 17.08
C ASP A 62 38.95 -3.86 17.98
N GLN A 63 38.33 -4.07 19.14
CA GLN A 63 38.71 -5.11 20.12
C GLN A 63 37.55 -6.06 20.47
N VAL A 64 36.35 -5.85 19.92
CA VAL A 64 35.15 -6.64 20.25
C VAL A 64 34.48 -7.10 18.95
N LEU A 65 34.20 -8.41 18.85
CA LEU A 65 33.58 -9.05 17.66
C LEU A 65 32.09 -8.73 17.47
N SER A 66 31.51 -7.88 18.33
CA SER A 66 30.09 -7.53 18.37
C SER A 66 29.94 -6.01 18.33
N PRO A 67 28.86 -5.48 17.70
CA PRO A 67 28.59 -4.05 17.72
C PRO A 67 28.49 -3.52 19.15
N VAL A 68 29.11 -2.37 19.38
CA VAL A 68 29.12 -1.70 20.69
C VAL A 68 27.88 -0.82 20.86
N ALA A 69 27.36 -0.27 19.76
CA ALA A 69 26.12 0.47 19.73
C ALA A 69 25.45 0.32 18.36
N THR A 70 24.13 0.27 18.35
CA THR A 70 23.32 0.19 17.13
C THR A 70 22.27 1.30 17.18
N PHE A 71 22.18 2.08 16.10
CA PHE A 71 21.24 3.19 15.98
C PHE A 71 20.32 2.94 14.79
N ALA A 72 19.01 3.18 14.94
CA ALA A 72 18.11 3.21 13.78
C ALA A 72 18.43 4.45 12.93
N GLN A 73 18.66 4.25 11.63
CA GLN A 73 19.07 5.28 10.69
C GLN A 73 17.93 5.68 9.75
N ALA A 74 17.12 4.72 9.31
CA ALA A 74 15.97 4.97 8.45
C ALA A 74 14.89 3.93 8.65
N GLU A 75 13.65 4.32 8.42
CA GLU A 75 12.50 3.42 8.36
C GLU A 75 11.91 3.46 6.96
N ARG A 76 11.57 2.30 6.40
CA ARG A 76 11.02 2.17 5.06
C ARG A 76 9.82 1.24 5.09
N ALA A 77 8.72 1.71 4.52
CA ALA A 77 7.52 0.92 4.32
C ALA A 77 7.28 0.75 2.82
N ARG A 78 7.04 -0.48 2.38
CA ARG A 78 6.86 -0.85 0.97
C ARG A 78 5.65 -1.77 0.82
N LEU A 79 4.88 -1.55 -0.24
CA LEU A 79 3.72 -2.37 -0.61
C LEU A 79 3.89 -2.87 -2.04
N GLU A 80 3.89 -4.18 -2.23
CA GLU A 80 4.03 -4.85 -3.51
C GLU A 80 2.81 -5.71 -3.82
N PHE A 81 2.25 -5.60 -5.02
CA PHE A 81 1.14 -6.43 -5.45
C PHE A 81 1.04 -6.48 -6.97
N THR A 82 0.31 -7.46 -7.49
CA THR A 82 -0.03 -7.54 -8.91
C THR A 82 -1.49 -7.21 -9.10
N MET A 83 -1.82 -6.28 -10.00
CA MET A 83 -3.21 -5.98 -10.39
C MET A 83 -3.58 -6.70 -11.68
N LYS A 84 -4.84 -7.14 -11.74
CA LYS A 84 -5.45 -7.76 -12.93
C LYS A 84 -6.36 -6.83 -13.74
N GLU A 85 -6.51 -5.58 -13.33
CA GLU A 85 -7.47 -4.67 -13.93
C GLU A 85 -6.83 -3.70 -14.92
N PHE A 86 -7.39 -3.64 -16.13
CA PHE A 86 -6.96 -2.71 -17.18
C PHE A 86 -8.08 -1.73 -17.50
N SER A 87 -8.04 -0.56 -16.87
CA SER A 87 -8.85 0.60 -17.23
C SER A 87 -7.95 1.83 -17.38
N PHE A 88 -8.29 2.78 -18.25
CA PHE A 88 -7.48 3.99 -18.45
C PHE A 88 -7.32 4.80 -17.16
N ALA A 89 -8.36 4.84 -16.32
CA ALA A 89 -8.29 5.46 -14.99
C ALA A 89 -7.26 4.74 -14.10
N ASN A 90 -7.25 3.41 -14.09
CA ASN A 90 -6.33 2.64 -13.26
C ASN A 90 -4.89 2.73 -13.77
N VAL A 91 -4.72 2.79 -15.08
CA VAL A 91 -3.42 3.01 -15.72
C VAL A 91 -2.87 4.40 -15.41
N MET A 92 -3.71 5.45 -15.40
CA MET A 92 -3.31 6.80 -15.02
C MET A 92 -2.99 6.89 -13.52
N ALA A 93 -3.78 6.26 -12.66
CA ALA A 93 -3.53 6.23 -11.22
C ALA A 93 -2.24 5.47 -10.88
N TYR A 94 -1.93 4.41 -11.64
CA TYR A 94 -0.68 3.67 -11.54
C TYR A 94 0.51 4.50 -12.02
N LEU A 95 0.41 5.09 -13.21
CA LEU A 95 1.48 5.91 -13.81
C LEU A 95 1.42 7.34 -13.28
N GLN A 96 1.94 7.56 -12.08
CA GLN A 96 1.86 8.83 -11.34
C GLN A 96 2.28 10.09 -12.14
N GLN A 97 3.15 9.94 -13.13
CA GLN A 97 3.65 11.04 -13.97
C GLN A 97 2.96 11.17 -15.32
N ALA A 98 2.01 10.29 -15.63
CA ALA A 98 1.30 10.33 -16.89
C ALA A 98 0.17 11.35 -16.86
N VAL A 99 -0.04 12.03 -17.99
CA VAL A 99 -1.05 13.08 -18.13
C VAL A 99 -2.10 12.61 -19.12
N ASP A 100 -3.36 12.67 -18.69
CA ASP A 100 -4.49 12.51 -19.60
C ASP A 100 -4.63 13.76 -20.46
N GLN A 101 -4.53 13.57 -21.77
CA GLN A 101 -4.72 14.63 -22.78
C GLN A 101 -5.97 14.40 -23.64
N GLY A 102 -6.79 13.40 -23.32
CA GLY A 102 -7.91 12.99 -24.16
C GLY A 102 -9.11 12.47 -23.40
N GLU A 103 -9.36 12.96 -22.18
CA GLU A 103 -10.53 12.58 -21.37
C GLU A 103 -10.69 11.05 -21.25
N GLY A 104 -9.62 10.36 -20.87
CA GLY A 104 -9.58 8.91 -20.69
C GLY A 104 -9.31 8.11 -21.97
N GLN A 105 -8.97 8.76 -23.08
CA GLN A 105 -8.63 8.11 -24.35
C GLN A 105 -7.15 8.20 -24.73
N LEU A 106 -6.41 9.14 -24.13
CA LEU A 106 -5.00 9.39 -24.45
C LEU A 106 -4.21 9.69 -23.18
N ILE A 107 -3.33 8.77 -22.83
CA ILE A 107 -2.34 8.95 -21.77
C ILE A 107 -1.01 9.30 -22.41
N THR A 108 -0.43 10.43 -22.00
CA THR A 108 0.88 10.90 -22.47
C THR A 108 1.93 10.80 -21.37
N PHE A 109 3.19 10.60 -21.79
CA PHE A 109 4.33 10.41 -20.91
C PHE A 109 5.39 11.47 -21.19
N GLY A 110 6.15 11.86 -20.16
CA GLY A 110 7.27 12.80 -20.29
C GLY A 110 6.88 14.22 -19.89
N SER A 111 7.02 14.53 -18.60
CA SER A 111 6.87 15.87 -18.06
C SER A 111 8.24 16.49 -17.75
N ASN A 112 8.37 17.80 -17.95
CA ASN A 112 9.53 18.57 -17.48
C ASN A 112 9.52 18.78 -15.96
N ASN A 113 8.43 18.42 -15.28
CA ASN A 113 8.31 18.47 -13.83
C ASN A 113 8.80 17.14 -13.24
N ILE A 114 9.94 17.16 -12.54
CA ILE A 114 10.58 15.99 -11.93
C ILE A 114 10.10 15.80 -10.47
N THR A 115 9.13 16.59 -10.01
CA THR A 115 8.55 16.42 -8.67
C THR A 115 7.87 15.06 -8.54
N VAL A 116 8.17 14.35 -7.45
CA VAL A 116 7.52 13.08 -7.11
C VAL A 116 6.07 13.36 -6.74
N CYS A 117 5.13 12.84 -7.52
CA CYS A 117 3.70 12.92 -7.24
C CYS A 117 3.32 11.84 -6.23
N ALA A 118 3.57 12.11 -4.95
CA ALA A 118 3.19 11.19 -3.89
C ALA A 118 1.66 11.16 -3.71
N ARG A 119 1.13 9.96 -3.45
CA ARG A 119 -0.30 9.72 -3.22
C ARG A 119 -0.52 8.81 -2.03
N SER A 120 -1.64 8.97 -1.33
CA SER A 120 -2.05 8.04 -0.29
C SER A 120 -2.59 6.76 -0.93
N ILE A 121 -2.28 5.62 -0.33
CA ILE A 121 -2.73 4.32 -0.82
C ILE A 121 -3.23 3.46 0.33
N ALA A 122 -4.26 2.65 0.07
CA ALA A 122 -4.76 1.66 1.01
C ALA A 122 -5.02 0.33 0.32
N LEU A 123 -4.58 -0.75 0.95
CA LEU A 123 -4.92 -2.12 0.58
C LEU A 123 -5.81 -2.70 1.67
N VAL A 124 -7.03 -3.08 1.30
CA VAL A 124 -8.02 -3.65 2.22
C VAL A 124 -8.25 -5.10 1.84
N SER A 125 -8.02 -6.03 2.76
CA SER A 125 -8.30 -7.45 2.56
C SER A 125 -9.30 -7.95 3.60
N GLU A 126 -10.21 -8.82 3.17
CA GLU A 126 -11.15 -9.49 4.06
C GLU A 126 -10.48 -10.71 4.71
N ILE A 127 -10.71 -10.89 6.01
CA ILE A 127 -10.42 -12.13 6.73
C ILE A 127 -11.69 -12.97 6.80
N PRO A 128 -11.93 -13.91 5.86
CA PRO A 128 -13.05 -14.83 5.93
C PRO A 128 -12.96 -15.71 7.18
N ASN A 129 -14.11 -15.94 7.84
CA ASN A 129 -14.32 -16.86 8.97
C ASN A 129 -13.81 -16.42 10.35
N CYS A 130 -13.85 -15.13 10.65
CA CYS A 130 -13.88 -14.68 12.04
C CYS A 130 -15.23 -15.04 12.69
N VAL A 131 -15.22 -15.65 13.87
CA VAL A 131 -16.45 -16.04 14.59
C VAL A 131 -17.15 -14.77 15.08
N GLY A 132 -18.27 -14.40 14.45
CA GLY A 132 -19.16 -13.32 14.93
C GLY A 132 -19.08 -12.00 14.17
N ALA A 133 -18.17 -11.83 13.20
CA ALA A 133 -18.10 -10.63 12.37
C ALA A 133 -17.21 -10.81 11.11
N THR A 134 -17.39 -9.97 10.10
CA THR A 134 -16.40 -9.83 9.01
C THR A 134 -15.32 -8.84 9.46
N LEU A 135 -14.07 -9.31 9.53
CA LEU A 135 -12.91 -8.47 9.83
C LEU A 135 -12.20 -8.09 8.53
N TYR A 136 -11.68 -6.87 8.48
CA TYR A 136 -10.86 -6.36 7.40
C TYR A 136 -9.48 -6.00 7.92
N THR A 137 -8.45 -6.49 7.23
CA THR A 137 -7.07 -6.05 7.43
C THR A 137 -6.76 -4.98 6.40
N THR A 138 -6.33 -3.82 6.87
CA THR A 138 -6.00 -2.69 6.02
C THR A 138 -4.58 -2.24 6.26
N VAL A 139 -3.84 -2.09 5.16
CA VAL A 139 -2.51 -1.49 5.14
C VAL A 139 -2.61 -0.19 4.36
N MET A 140 -2.28 0.92 5.01
CA MET A 140 -2.30 2.25 4.40
C MET A 140 -0.92 2.88 4.47
N LEU A 141 -0.45 3.46 3.35
CA LEU A 141 0.68 4.38 3.34
C LEU A 141 0.15 5.80 3.11
N TYR A 142 0.56 6.74 3.96
CA TYR A 142 0.00 8.11 3.95
C TYR A 142 0.44 8.91 2.73
N SER A 143 1.68 8.73 2.33
CA SER A 143 2.28 9.36 1.16
C SER A 143 3.18 8.32 0.52
N ALA A 144 2.92 7.93 -0.73
CA ALA A 144 3.68 6.88 -1.40
C ALA A 144 3.96 7.21 -2.86
N TYR A 145 5.11 6.75 -3.34
CA TYR A 145 5.52 6.87 -4.74
C TYR A 145 5.83 5.51 -5.35
N GLN A 146 5.73 5.41 -6.66
CA GLN A 146 6.13 4.21 -7.39
C GLN A 146 7.66 4.18 -7.57
N SER A 147 8.34 3.21 -6.96
CA SER A 147 9.80 3.10 -7.04
C SER A 147 10.29 2.20 -8.18
N GLU A 148 9.49 1.21 -8.59
CA GLU A 148 9.86 0.28 -9.65
C GLU A 148 9.27 0.68 -11.01
N PRO A 149 9.95 0.38 -12.12
CA PRO A 149 9.49 0.73 -13.44
C PRO A 149 8.12 0.10 -13.73
N ALA A 150 7.19 0.95 -14.20
CA ALA A 150 5.87 0.53 -14.60
C ALA A 150 5.92 -0.37 -15.84
N ALA A 151 5.97 -1.69 -15.62
CA ALA A 151 6.08 -2.67 -16.70
C ALA A 151 4.72 -3.24 -17.06
N MET A 152 4.10 -2.71 -18.11
CA MET A 152 2.85 -3.24 -18.67
C MET A 152 3.15 -4.24 -19.79
N ARG A 153 2.67 -5.48 -19.64
CA ARG A 153 2.89 -6.54 -20.62
C ARG A 153 1.65 -6.72 -21.49
N PHE A 154 1.77 -6.35 -22.76
CA PHE A 154 0.73 -6.60 -23.75
C PHE A 154 0.96 -7.96 -24.41
N THR A 155 0.03 -8.89 -24.22
CA THR A 155 0.03 -10.17 -24.92
C THR A 155 -1.36 -10.42 -25.53
N ARG A 156 -1.41 -11.14 -26.65
CA ARG A 156 -2.69 -11.48 -27.30
C ARG A 156 -3.42 -12.64 -26.63
N THR A 157 -2.72 -13.42 -25.81
CA THR A 157 -3.15 -14.73 -25.32
C THR A 157 -3.19 -14.82 -23.79
N GLY A 158 -2.56 -13.88 -23.08
CA GLY A 158 -2.51 -13.85 -21.62
C GLY A 158 -3.16 -12.59 -21.05
N GLU A 159 -3.51 -12.66 -19.78
CA GLU A 159 -4.05 -11.54 -19.02
C GLU A 159 -2.98 -10.44 -18.88
N THR A 160 -3.41 -9.18 -18.94
CA THR A 160 -2.52 -8.05 -18.69
C THR A 160 -2.34 -7.91 -17.19
N LEU A 161 -1.13 -8.20 -16.71
CA LEU A 161 -0.76 -8.07 -15.30
C LEU A 161 0.12 -6.84 -15.12
N MET A 162 -0.21 -6.03 -14.10
CA MET A 162 0.60 -4.87 -13.72
C MET A 162 1.20 -5.10 -12.33
N LYS A 163 2.53 -5.13 -12.26
CA LYS A 163 3.25 -5.22 -10.99
C LYS A 163 3.38 -3.83 -10.39
N CYS A 164 2.82 -3.66 -9.20
CA CYS A 164 2.80 -2.39 -8.50
C CYS A 164 3.67 -2.47 -7.27
N THR A 165 4.65 -1.57 -7.19
CA THR A 165 5.51 -1.41 -6.02
C THR A 165 5.42 0.03 -5.58
N TRP A 166 4.94 0.24 -4.36
CA TRP A 166 4.79 1.54 -3.73
C TRP A 166 5.69 1.64 -2.51
N VAL A 167 6.37 2.79 -2.37
CA VAL A 167 7.25 3.08 -1.23
C VAL A 167 6.70 4.30 -0.50
N GLY A 168 6.53 4.16 0.81
CA GLY A 168 6.09 5.22 1.69
C GLY A 168 7.15 6.31 1.85
N ILE A 169 6.69 7.56 1.89
CA ILE A 169 7.45 8.75 2.26
C ILE A 169 6.98 9.15 3.64
N SER A 170 7.92 9.37 4.56
CA SER A 170 7.60 9.83 5.91
C SER A 170 7.04 11.25 5.86
N ASP A 171 5.91 11.47 6.55
CA ASP A 171 5.33 12.78 6.79
C ASP A 171 5.77 13.30 8.18
N PRO A 172 6.71 14.27 8.24
CA PRO A 172 7.24 14.77 9.51
C PRO A 172 6.26 15.67 10.26
N THR A 173 5.08 15.96 9.71
CA THR A 173 4.04 16.74 10.39
C THR A 173 3.19 15.89 11.34
N ARG A 174 3.30 14.55 11.25
CA ARG A 174 2.60 13.59 12.12
C ARG A 174 3.42 13.23 13.35
N ASP A 175 2.73 12.75 14.37
CA ASP A 175 3.35 12.36 15.64
C ASP A 175 4.34 11.20 15.46
N ASP A 176 5.33 11.14 16.34
CA ASP A 176 6.36 10.10 16.32
C ASP A 176 5.72 8.71 16.41
N GLY A 177 6.10 7.82 15.48
CA GLY A 177 5.54 6.47 15.35
C GLY A 177 4.34 6.36 14.40
N ASP A 178 3.88 7.47 13.81
CA ASP A 178 2.73 7.52 12.88
C ASP A 178 3.02 8.34 11.62
N GLN A 179 4.24 8.22 11.07
CA GLN A 179 4.69 9.06 9.97
C GLN A 179 4.69 8.37 8.60
N LEU A 180 4.70 7.03 8.55
CA LEU A 180 4.81 6.26 7.30
C LEU A 180 3.48 5.68 6.82
N GLY A 181 2.65 5.21 7.76
CA GLY A 181 1.44 4.49 7.45
C GLY A 181 0.94 3.69 8.64
N GLN A 182 -0.16 2.97 8.43
CA GLN A 182 -0.79 2.17 9.47
C GLN A 182 -1.19 0.80 8.94
N LEU A 183 -1.13 -0.19 9.83
CA LEU A 183 -1.71 -1.50 9.63
C LEU A 183 -2.80 -1.68 10.69
N VAL A 184 -4.03 -1.84 10.23
CA VAL A 184 -5.21 -1.91 11.09
C VAL A 184 -5.98 -3.18 10.81
N VAL A 185 -6.50 -3.82 11.85
CA VAL A 185 -7.53 -4.85 11.72
C VAL A 185 -8.81 -4.29 12.32
N GLU A 186 -9.78 -4.03 11.47
CA GLU A 186 -11.06 -3.44 11.85
C GLU A 186 -12.21 -4.42 11.65
N GLN A 187 -13.20 -4.35 12.53
CA GLN A 187 -14.45 -5.05 12.36
C GLN A 187 -15.35 -4.23 11.46
N GLY A 188 -15.84 -4.83 10.37
CA GLY A 188 -16.85 -4.17 9.53
C GLY A 188 -18.03 -3.76 10.40
N ALA A 189 -18.32 -2.47 10.47
CA ALA A 189 -19.46 -1.97 11.22
C ALA A 189 -20.72 -2.71 10.74
N SER A 190 -21.33 -3.50 11.64
CA SER A 190 -22.62 -4.12 11.38
C SER A 190 -23.65 -2.99 11.29
N GLY A 191 -24.11 -2.69 10.08
CA GLY A 191 -25.21 -1.76 9.87
C GLY A 191 -26.38 -2.13 10.79
N THR A 192 -26.81 -1.16 11.58
CA THR A 192 -28.07 -1.23 12.33
C THR A 192 -29.17 -0.65 11.46
#